data_AF-A0A9D1LAK4-F1
#
_entry.id   AF-A0A9D1LAK4-F1
#
_cell.length_a   1.000
_cell.length_b   1.000
_cell.length_c   1.000
_cell.angle_alpha   90.00
_cell.angle_beta   90.00
_cell.angle_gamma   90.00
#
_symmetry.space_group_name_H-M   'P 1'
#
loop_
_entity.id
_entity.type
_entity.pdbx_description
1 polymer ?
#
loop_
_entity_poly.entity_id
_entity_poly.type
_entity_poly.pdbx_seq_one_letter_code
_entity_poly.pdbx_strand_id
1 'polypeptide(L)'
;MKRPKMEMSPMDLRENRKFSRIEPYLYLLPFFLGVIVFTLYPVINVILMSFKEDYSHLTREFAQWGTENYQTVLSDSKFTQAITNTLKYVVLVVPISTCIAVVIAYLLNQKLRFSALFQTAYFLPMVTSVTAVGLVWRLMYNYKFGIINFILGWFGVDPIDWLGKAQYSMPALVIFGVWNILPFTIILLLSGL
;
A
#
# COMPACT_ATOMS: atom_id res chain seq x y z
N MET A 1 -1.53 -35.55 58.35
CA MET A 1 -1.52 -36.47 57.19
C MET A 1 -0.75 -35.84 56.04
N LYS A 2 0.43 -36.37 55.70
CA LYS A 2 1.23 -35.92 54.54
C LYS A 2 0.65 -36.56 53.28
N ARG A 3 0.28 -35.77 52.26
CA ARG A 3 -0.10 -36.28 50.93
C ARG A 3 1.15 -36.88 50.25
N PRO A 4 1.06 -38.01 49.54
CA PRO A 4 2.21 -38.57 48.85
C PRO A 4 2.61 -37.62 47.70
N LYS A 5 3.90 -37.30 47.60
CA LYS A 5 4.45 -36.65 46.41
C LYS A 5 4.33 -37.67 45.28
N MET A 6 3.51 -37.38 44.27
CA MET A 6 3.60 -38.08 42.98
C MET A 6 4.94 -37.71 42.36
N GLU A 7 5.94 -38.58 42.55
CA GLU A 7 7.18 -38.52 41.79
C GLU A 7 6.85 -38.86 40.34
N MET A 8 6.73 -37.82 39.50
CA MET A 8 6.74 -38.00 38.06
C MET A 8 8.08 -38.64 37.68
N SER A 9 8.02 -39.78 36.99
CA SER A 9 9.19 -40.52 36.55
C SER A 9 10.05 -39.64 35.64
N PRO A 10 11.38 -39.69 35.73
CA PRO A 10 12.26 -38.95 34.81
C PRO A 10 12.11 -39.37 33.34
N MET A 11 11.33 -40.42 33.05
CA MET A 11 10.89 -40.80 31.69
C MET A 11 9.86 -39.82 31.10
N ASP A 12 8.93 -39.29 31.90
CA ASP A 12 7.91 -38.33 31.41
C ASP A 12 8.52 -36.97 31.05
N LEU A 13 9.68 -36.64 31.63
CA LEU A 13 10.44 -35.41 31.35
C LEU A 13 11.44 -35.56 30.18
N ARG A 14 11.66 -36.78 29.68
CA ARG A 14 12.67 -37.07 28.64
C ARG A 14 12.10 -37.34 27.27
N GLU A 15 10.80 -37.64 27.15
CA GLU A 15 10.18 -37.91 25.86
C GLU A 15 9.84 -36.64 25.06
N ASN A 16 9.96 -35.45 25.67
CA ASN A 16 9.52 -34.19 25.09
C ASN A 16 10.64 -33.21 24.69
N ARG A 17 11.88 -33.70 24.52
CA ARG A 17 13.01 -32.92 23.94
C ARG A 17 13.28 -33.20 22.46
N LYS A 18 12.46 -34.07 21.86
CA LYS A 18 12.33 -34.24 20.42
C LYS A 18 11.06 -33.56 19.90
N PHE A 19 10.68 -32.41 20.46
CA PHE A 19 9.91 -31.43 19.68
C PHE A 19 10.73 -31.17 18.42
N SER A 20 10.28 -31.78 17.34
CA SER A 20 11.13 -32.21 16.24
C SER A 20 11.67 -30.99 15.52
N ARG A 21 12.98 -30.98 15.20
CA ARG A 21 13.59 -29.94 14.38
C ARG A 21 12.84 -29.69 13.05
N ILE A 22 11.97 -30.60 12.61
CA ILE A 22 11.20 -30.49 11.37
C ILE A 22 9.75 -29.96 11.53
N GLU A 23 9.17 -30.03 12.74
CA GLU A 23 7.78 -29.60 12.99
C GLU A 23 7.52 -28.12 12.65
N PRO A 24 8.41 -27.17 13.03
CA PRO A 24 8.24 -25.77 12.63
C PRO A 24 8.25 -25.58 11.10
N TYR A 25 9.04 -26.36 10.36
CA TYR A 25 9.10 -26.29 8.90
C TYR A 25 7.83 -26.84 8.24
N LEU A 26 7.22 -27.88 8.81
CA LEU A 26 5.95 -28.42 8.33
C LEU A 26 4.81 -27.42 8.49
N TYR A 27 4.80 -26.63 9.57
CA TYR A 27 3.82 -25.54 9.74
C TYR A 27 4.05 -24.36 8.78
N LEU A 28 5.29 -24.09 8.40
CA LEU A 28 5.63 -23.06 7.42
C LEU A 28 5.38 -23.50 5.96
N LEU A 29 5.35 -24.81 5.69
CA LEU A 29 5.20 -25.37 4.35
C LEU A 29 3.98 -24.83 3.58
N PRO A 30 2.74 -24.79 4.11
CA PRO A 30 1.60 -24.25 3.37
C PRO A 30 1.75 -22.75 3.05
N PHE A 31 2.38 -21.97 3.93
CA PHE A 31 2.69 -20.56 3.67
C PHE A 31 3.67 -20.42 2.51
N PHE A 32 4.81 -21.13 2.54
CA PHE A 32 5.80 -21.07 1.47
C PHE A 32 5.27 -21.60 0.15
N LEU A 33 4.47 -22.67 0.17
CA LEU A 33 3.83 -23.18 -1.03
C LEU A 33 2.91 -22.12 -1.65
N GLY A 34 2.10 -21.43 -0.82
CA GLY A 34 1.29 -20.30 -1.26
C GLY A 34 2.13 -19.18 -1.90
N VAL A 35 3.20 -18.74 -1.22
CA VAL A 35 4.11 -17.70 -1.73
C VAL A 35 4.77 -18.13 -3.04
N ILE A 36 5.24 -19.37 -3.15
CA ILE A 36 5.90 -19.87 -4.35
C ILE A 36 4.92 -19.90 -5.53
N VAL A 37 3.73 -20.47 -5.34
CA VAL A 37 2.75 -20.68 -6.42
C VAL A 37 2.07 -19.38 -6.85
N PHE A 38 1.68 -18.53 -5.89
CA PHE A 38 0.86 -17.36 -6.17
C PHE A 38 1.65 -16.04 -6.23
N THR A 39 2.92 -16.01 -5.80
CA THR A 39 3.75 -14.81 -5.84
C THR A 39 5.01 -15.00 -6.66
N LEU A 40 5.86 -15.98 -6.32
CA LEU A 40 7.15 -16.14 -7.00
C LEU A 40 7.00 -16.65 -8.44
N TYR A 41 6.18 -17.67 -8.65
CA TYR A 41 5.92 -18.23 -9.98
C TYR A 41 5.42 -17.17 -10.98
N PRO A 42 4.38 -16.35 -10.71
CA PRO A 42 3.96 -15.32 -11.66
C PRO A 42 5.01 -14.23 -11.85
N VAL A 43 5.75 -13.83 -10.80
CA VAL A 43 6.84 -12.84 -10.92
C VAL A 43 7.94 -13.35 -11.85
N ILE A 44 8.39 -14.59 -11.66
CA ILE A 44 9.40 -15.21 -12.54
C ILE A 44 8.87 -15.28 -13.97
N ASN A 45 7.60 -15.65 -14.17
CA ASN A 45 7.01 -15.70 -15.52
C ASN A 45 6.96 -14.33 -16.20
N VAL A 46 6.61 -13.27 -15.47
CA VAL A 46 6.60 -11.91 -16.02
C VAL A 46 8.01 -11.46 -16.39
N ILE A 47 9.01 -11.78 -15.55
CA ILE A 47 10.42 -11.49 -15.86
C ILE A 47 10.87 -12.28 -17.09
N LEU A 48 10.58 -13.57 -17.18
CA LEU A 48 10.93 -14.35 -18.37
C LEU A 48 10.21 -13.82 -19.61
N MET A 49 8.96 -13.40 -19.47
CA MET A 49 8.16 -12.86 -20.56
C MET A 49 8.67 -11.50 -21.05
N SER A 50 9.25 -10.66 -20.19
CA SER A 50 9.80 -9.38 -20.63
C SER A 50 11.02 -9.53 -21.55
N PHE A 51 11.72 -10.68 -21.51
CA PHE A 51 12.79 -11.01 -22.46
C PHE A 51 12.30 -11.72 -23.73
N LYS A 52 11.00 -12.04 -23.85
CA LYS A 52 10.43 -12.65 -25.06
C LYS A 52 9.96 -11.56 -26.02
N GLU A 53 10.68 -11.37 -27.10
CA GLU A 53 10.36 -10.38 -28.13
C GLU A 53 9.17 -10.85 -28.98
N ASP A 54 8.28 -9.92 -29.35
CA ASP A 54 7.04 -10.19 -30.09
C ASP A 54 6.17 -11.32 -29.51
N TYR A 55 6.04 -11.35 -28.18
CA TYR A 55 5.25 -12.38 -27.50
C TYR A 55 3.75 -12.28 -27.85
N SER A 56 3.21 -13.32 -28.48
CA SER A 56 1.79 -13.47 -28.77
C SER A 56 1.08 -14.20 -27.64
N HIS A 57 0.12 -13.54 -26.98
CA HIS A 57 -0.69 -14.18 -25.94
C HIS A 57 -1.58 -15.32 -26.47
N LEU A 58 -1.95 -15.27 -27.75
CA LEU A 58 -2.86 -16.24 -28.37
C LEU A 58 -2.15 -17.54 -28.75
N THR A 59 -0.96 -17.46 -29.34
CA THR A 59 -0.19 -18.62 -29.79
C THR A 59 0.86 -19.07 -28.77
N ARG A 60 1.17 -18.25 -27.76
CA ARG A 60 2.29 -18.43 -26.81
C ARG A 60 3.66 -18.51 -27.49
N GLU A 61 3.74 -18.06 -28.72
CA GLU A 61 4.96 -17.96 -29.50
C GLU A 61 5.62 -16.60 -29.27
N PHE A 62 6.93 -16.57 -29.43
CA PHE A 62 7.74 -15.37 -29.37
C PHE A 62 8.88 -15.52 -30.39
N ALA A 63 9.35 -14.41 -30.94
CA ALA A 63 10.33 -14.43 -32.01
C ALA A 63 11.69 -14.91 -31.50
N GLN A 64 12.18 -14.30 -30.43
CA GLN A 64 13.48 -14.61 -29.84
C GLN A 64 13.60 -14.13 -28.39
N TRP A 65 14.63 -14.62 -27.70
CA TRP A 65 15.03 -14.07 -26.40
C TRP A 65 15.94 -12.87 -26.63
N GLY A 66 15.62 -11.74 -26.01
CA GLY A 66 16.42 -10.54 -26.15
C GLY A 66 15.98 -9.41 -25.23
N THR A 67 16.45 -8.20 -25.54
CA THR A 67 16.23 -6.99 -24.71
C THR A 67 15.57 -5.86 -25.48
N GLU A 68 15.12 -6.10 -26.72
CA GLU A 68 14.49 -5.10 -27.57
C GLU A 68 13.25 -4.50 -26.91
N ASN A 69 12.45 -5.30 -26.20
CA ASN A 69 11.32 -4.83 -25.41
C ASN A 69 11.72 -3.68 -24.45
N TYR A 70 12.88 -3.78 -23.80
CA TYR A 70 13.38 -2.74 -22.90
C TYR A 70 13.84 -1.50 -23.66
N GLN A 71 14.55 -1.68 -24.78
CA GLN A 71 15.01 -0.55 -25.61
C GLN A 71 13.83 0.26 -26.17
N THR A 72 12.79 -0.44 -26.64
CA THR A 72 11.54 0.13 -27.13
C THR A 72 10.83 0.93 -26.04
N VAL A 73 10.67 0.36 -24.84
CA VAL A 73 10.00 1.03 -23.72
C VAL A 73 10.82 2.22 -23.20
N LEU A 74 12.14 2.08 -23.07
CA LEU A 74 13.01 3.16 -22.59
C LEU A 74 13.09 4.33 -23.58
N SER A 75 12.90 4.07 -24.87
CA SER A 75 12.85 5.11 -25.91
C SER A 75 11.45 5.75 -26.03
N ASP A 76 10.43 5.19 -25.38
CA ASP A 76 9.08 5.75 -25.41
C ASP A 76 8.97 6.97 -24.48
N SER A 77 8.68 8.12 -25.08
CA SER A 77 8.38 9.37 -24.38
C SER A 77 7.28 9.22 -23.32
N LYS A 78 6.27 8.38 -23.55
CA LYS A 78 5.16 8.14 -22.60
C LYS A 78 5.64 7.39 -21.38
N PHE A 79 6.55 6.43 -21.55
CA PHE A 79 7.14 5.70 -20.43
C PHE A 79 7.97 6.64 -19.55
N THR A 80 8.82 7.46 -20.17
CA THR A 80 9.62 8.46 -19.45
C THR A 80 8.73 9.47 -18.71
N GLN A 81 7.64 9.91 -19.35
CA GLN A 81 6.66 10.79 -18.73
C GLN A 81 5.94 10.12 -17.55
N ALA A 82 5.55 8.85 -17.68
CA ALA A 82 4.90 8.08 -16.63
C ALA A 82 5.83 7.93 -15.41
N ILE A 83 7.09 7.54 -15.61
CA ILE A 83 8.09 7.46 -14.53
C ILE A 83 8.24 8.83 -13.86
N THR A 84 8.41 9.89 -14.64
CA THR A 84 8.58 11.24 -14.11
C THR A 84 7.39 11.68 -13.27
N ASN A 85 6.17 11.38 -13.73
CA ASN A 85 4.95 11.69 -12.99
C ASN A 85 4.85 10.87 -11.69
N THR A 86 5.17 9.58 -11.73
CA THR A 86 5.18 8.73 -10.53
C THR A 86 6.23 9.19 -9.52
N LEU A 87 7.45 9.54 -9.98
CA LEU A 87 8.49 10.07 -9.10
C LEU A 87 8.08 11.41 -8.48
N LYS A 88 7.54 12.34 -9.28
CA LYS A 88 7.00 13.61 -8.78
C LYS A 88 5.90 13.37 -7.73
N TYR A 89 4.97 12.47 -8.01
CA TYR A 89 3.92 12.09 -7.08
C TYR A 89 4.48 11.56 -5.76
N VAL A 90 5.42 10.61 -5.81
CA VAL A 90 6.04 10.01 -4.61
C VAL A 90 6.81 11.07 -3.79
N VAL A 91 7.64 11.88 -4.45
CA VAL A 91 8.45 12.92 -3.81
C VAL A 91 7.59 14.00 -3.15
N LEU A 92 6.37 14.25 -3.65
CA LEU A 92 5.43 15.17 -3.02
C LEU A 92 4.64 14.49 -1.90
N VAL A 93 4.03 13.33 -2.16
CA VAL A 93 3.12 12.67 -1.22
C VAL A 93 3.85 12.17 0.02
N VAL A 94 5.01 11.51 -0.13
CA VAL A 94 5.69 10.86 1.01
C VAL A 94 6.13 11.88 2.06
N PRO A 95 6.86 12.96 1.73
CA PRO A 95 7.29 13.94 2.74
C PRO A 95 6.11 14.69 3.35
N ILE A 96 5.14 15.13 2.54
CA ILE A 96 3.97 15.87 3.04
C ILE A 96 3.15 15.02 4.01
N SER A 97 2.83 13.79 3.62
CA SER A 97 2.08 12.87 4.47
C SER A 97 2.85 12.51 5.74
N THR A 98 4.17 12.29 5.65
CA THR A 98 5.01 11.99 6.83
C THR A 98 5.04 13.18 7.79
N CYS A 99 5.26 14.41 7.31
CA CYS A 99 5.26 15.60 8.15
C CYS A 99 3.92 15.79 8.87
N ILE A 100 2.81 15.69 8.14
CA ILE A 100 1.47 15.81 8.73
C ILE A 100 1.21 14.67 9.72
N ALA A 101 1.60 13.43 9.38
CA ALA A 101 1.41 12.28 10.25
C ALA A 101 2.20 12.38 11.56
N VAL A 102 3.45 12.87 11.52
CA VAL A 102 4.25 13.12 12.73
C VAL A 102 3.56 14.12 13.65
N VAL A 103 3.07 15.24 13.10
CA VAL A 103 2.36 16.27 13.89
C VAL A 103 1.12 15.67 14.55
N ILE A 104 0.30 14.94 13.79
CA ILE A 104 -0.93 14.33 14.31
C ILE A 104 -0.60 13.24 15.35
N ALA A 105 0.35 12.36 15.07
CA ALA A 105 0.76 11.29 15.98
C ALA A 105 1.28 11.86 17.31
N TYR A 106 2.11 12.89 17.27
CA TYR A 106 2.61 13.56 18.47
C TYR A 106 1.47 14.19 19.29
N LEU A 107 0.50 14.85 18.64
CA LEU A 107 -0.66 15.41 19.33
C LEU A 107 -1.51 14.32 19.99
N LEU A 108 -1.72 13.19 19.31
CA LEU A 108 -2.49 12.06 19.84
C LEU A 108 -1.79 11.34 21.00
N ASN A 109 -0.45 11.32 21.02
CA ASN A 109 0.31 10.71 22.11
C ASN A 109 0.09 11.43 23.46
N GLN A 110 -0.27 12.71 23.46
CA GLN A 110 -0.45 13.53 24.67
C GLN A 110 -1.74 13.21 25.47
N LYS A 111 -2.35 12.02 25.30
CA LYS A 111 -3.60 11.59 25.96
C LYS A 111 -4.73 12.62 25.81
N LEU A 112 -4.95 13.10 24.59
CA LEU A 112 -6.05 14.02 24.29
C LEU A 112 -7.40 13.42 24.71
N ARG A 113 -8.23 14.23 25.39
CA ARG A 113 -9.56 13.86 25.90
C ARG A 113 -10.53 13.32 24.83
N PHE A 114 -10.26 13.61 23.55
CA PHE A 114 -11.05 13.16 22.39
C PHE A 114 -10.31 12.19 21.46
N SER A 115 -9.25 11.53 21.92
CA SER A 115 -8.43 10.62 21.09
C SER A 115 -9.28 9.61 20.31
N ALA A 116 -10.31 9.00 20.93
CA ALA A 116 -11.19 8.03 20.27
C ALA A 116 -12.00 8.59 19.07
N LEU A 117 -12.41 9.87 19.12
CA LEU A 117 -13.12 10.54 18.01
C LEU A 117 -12.17 10.80 16.84
N PHE A 118 -10.96 11.29 17.12
CA PHE A 118 -9.93 11.47 16.10
C PHE A 118 -9.55 10.14 15.46
N GLN A 119 -9.38 9.09 16.26
CA GLN A 119 -9.17 7.72 15.79
C GLN A 119 -10.23 7.31 14.78
N THR A 120 -11.50 7.39 15.17
CA THR A 120 -12.60 7.01 14.27
C THR A 120 -12.58 7.78 12.94
N ALA A 121 -12.32 9.09 12.99
CA ALA A 121 -12.31 9.94 11.80
C ALA A 121 -11.17 9.58 10.83
N TYR A 122 -9.95 9.34 11.34
CA TYR A 122 -8.84 8.97 10.46
C TYR A 122 -8.87 7.49 10.06
N PHE A 123 -9.58 6.60 10.78
CA PHE A 123 -9.72 5.19 10.39
C PHE A 123 -10.76 4.96 9.28
N LEU A 124 -11.72 5.87 9.11
CA LEU A 124 -12.78 5.80 8.09
C LEU A 124 -12.28 5.50 6.65
N PRO A 125 -11.17 6.10 6.16
CA PRO A 125 -10.64 5.83 4.82
C PRO A 125 -10.10 4.41 4.66
N MET A 126 -9.62 3.79 5.75
CA MET A 126 -8.97 2.48 5.71
C MET A 126 -9.98 1.34 5.64
N VAL A 127 -11.19 1.55 6.18
CA VAL A 127 -12.27 0.55 6.21
C VAL A 127 -13.24 0.68 5.04
N THR A 128 -13.11 1.71 4.21
CA THR A 128 -13.98 1.96 3.06
C THR A 128 -13.40 1.37 1.77
N SER A 129 -14.27 0.95 0.85
CA SER A 129 -13.84 0.44 -0.45
C SER A 129 -13.09 1.52 -1.23
N VAL A 130 -11.92 1.16 -1.78
CA VAL A 130 -11.11 2.04 -2.63
C VAL A 130 -11.95 2.61 -3.80
N THR A 131 -12.85 1.81 -4.36
CA THR A 131 -13.73 2.25 -5.46
C THR A 131 -14.75 3.31 -5.00
N ALA A 132 -15.34 3.13 -3.82
CA ALA A 132 -16.31 4.08 -3.26
C ALA A 132 -15.63 5.41 -2.91
N VAL A 133 -14.46 5.33 -2.28
CA VAL A 133 -13.61 6.48 -1.97
C VAL A 133 -13.25 7.25 -3.25
N GLY A 134 -12.85 6.55 -4.32
CA GLY A 134 -12.54 7.19 -5.62
C GLY A 134 -13.73 7.92 -6.22
N LEU A 135 -14.95 7.39 -6.09
CA LEU A 135 -16.16 8.06 -6.55
C LEU A 135 -16.45 9.34 -5.75
N VAL A 136 -16.32 9.29 -4.43
CA VAL A 136 -16.50 10.46 -3.57
C VAL A 136 -15.50 11.55 -3.93
N TRP A 137 -14.22 11.21 -4.08
CA TRP A 137 -13.20 12.17 -4.49
C TRP A 137 -13.45 12.73 -5.89
N ARG A 138 -13.92 11.92 -6.84
CA ARG A 138 -14.34 12.40 -8.17
C ARG A 138 -15.47 13.42 -8.07
N LEU A 139 -16.43 13.23 -7.17
CA LEU A 139 -17.51 14.20 -6.92
C LEU A 139 -16.97 15.46 -6.24
N MET A 140 -16.05 15.33 -5.27
CA MET A 140 -15.42 16.46 -4.59
C MET A 140 -14.60 17.34 -5.54
N TYR A 141 -13.93 16.72 -6.52
CA TYR A 141 -13.17 17.40 -7.58
C TYR A 141 -14.03 17.88 -8.75
N ASN A 142 -15.36 17.71 -8.71
CA ASN A 142 -16.22 18.12 -9.80
C ASN A 142 -16.13 19.64 -10.04
N TYR A 143 -15.99 20.03 -11.31
CA TYR A 143 -15.89 21.44 -11.69
C TYR A 143 -17.07 22.30 -11.23
N LYS A 144 -18.30 21.80 -11.38
CA LYS A 144 -19.54 22.58 -11.21
C LYS A 144 -20.07 22.58 -9.77
N PHE A 145 -20.03 21.43 -9.10
CA PHE A 145 -20.67 21.24 -7.79
C PHE A 145 -19.73 20.59 -6.76
N GLY A 146 -18.42 20.51 -7.06
CA GLY A 146 -17.44 19.92 -6.17
C GLY A 146 -17.20 20.79 -4.93
N ILE A 147 -17.17 20.15 -3.77
CA ILE A 147 -16.94 20.84 -2.49
C ILE A 147 -15.60 21.57 -2.46
N ILE A 148 -14.59 21.07 -3.17
CA ILE A 148 -13.26 21.68 -3.21
C ILE A 148 -13.31 23.03 -3.92
N ASN A 149 -13.98 23.11 -5.09
CA ASN A 149 -14.18 24.38 -5.78
C ASN A 149 -15.10 25.32 -5.00
N PHE A 150 -16.12 24.78 -4.32
CA PHE A 150 -16.99 25.59 -3.46
C PHE A 150 -16.21 26.28 -2.33
N ILE A 151 -15.32 25.56 -1.65
CA ILE A 151 -14.44 26.13 -0.61
C ILE A 151 -13.46 27.14 -1.21
N LEU A 152 -12.86 26.84 -2.37
CA LEU A 152 -11.97 27.77 -3.08
C LEU A 152 -12.68 29.08 -3.45
N GLY A 153 -13.96 29.03 -3.80
CA GLY A 153 -14.77 30.20 -4.09
C GLY A 153 -14.90 31.17 -2.91
N TRP A 154 -14.83 30.69 -1.66
CA TRP A 154 -14.82 31.56 -0.47
C TRP A 154 -13.56 32.44 -0.40
N PHE A 155 -12.48 32.01 -1.04
CA PHE A 155 -11.23 32.76 -1.14
C PHE A 155 -11.11 33.54 -2.45
N GLY A 156 -12.20 33.63 -3.24
CA GLY A 156 -12.23 34.34 -4.51
C GLY A 156 -11.49 33.64 -5.66
N VAL A 157 -11.25 32.33 -5.55
CA VAL A 157 -10.59 31.54 -6.60
C VAL A 157 -11.63 31.00 -7.58
N ASP A 158 -11.40 31.21 -8.88
CA ASP A 158 -12.27 30.66 -9.93
C ASP A 158 -12.30 29.12 -9.90
N PRO A 159 -13.43 28.48 -10.27
CA PRO A 159 -13.53 27.02 -10.30
C PRO A 159 -12.41 26.37 -11.13
N ILE A 160 -11.77 25.37 -10.53
CA ILE A 160 -10.67 24.63 -11.15
C ILE A 160 -11.19 23.33 -11.74
N ASP A 161 -10.80 23.03 -12.98
CA ASP A 161 -11.06 21.73 -13.60
C ASP A 161 -9.94 20.74 -13.26
N TRP A 162 -10.04 20.16 -12.07
CA TRP A 162 -9.03 19.28 -11.47
C TRP A 162 -8.74 18.02 -12.29
N LEU A 163 -9.77 17.48 -12.94
CA LEU A 163 -9.70 16.21 -13.67
C LEU A 163 -9.63 16.39 -15.18
N GLY A 164 -10.11 17.51 -15.72
CA GLY A 164 -10.08 17.80 -17.16
C GLY A 164 -8.81 18.51 -17.64
N LYS A 165 -8.06 19.19 -16.75
CA LYS A 165 -6.81 19.89 -17.12
C LYS A 165 -5.58 19.24 -16.47
N ALA A 166 -4.62 18.84 -17.31
CA ALA A 166 -3.40 18.14 -16.90
C ALA A 166 -2.58 18.88 -15.82
N GLN A 167 -2.58 20.22 -15.83
CA GLN A 167 -1.87 21.03 -14.85
C GLN A 167 -2.40 20.88 -13.40
N TYR A 168 -3.68 20.52 -13.24
CA TYR A 168 -4.33 20.36 -11.93
C TYR A 168 -4.45 18.89 -11.50
N SER A 169 -4.23 17.95 -12.42
CA SER A 169 -4.32 16.52 -12.13
C SER A 169 -3.27 16.07 -11.12
N MET A 170 -2.03 16.58 -11.21
CA MET A 170 -0.98 16.23 -10.23
C MET A 170 -1.31 16.75 -8.82
N PRO A 171 -1.68 18.04 -8.62
CA PRO A 171 -2.18 18.51 -7.32
C PRO A 171 -3.36 17.68 -6.78
N ALA A 172 -4.34 17.34 -7.62
CA ALA A 172 -5.49 16.52 -7.22
C ALA A 172 -5.06 15.12 -6.73
N LEU A 173 -4.11 14.49 -7.44
CA LEU A 173 -3.54 13.21 -7.02
C LEU A 173 -2.78 13.36 -5.70
N VAL A 174 -1.98 14.40 -5.51
CA VAL A 174 -1.21 14.61 -4.28
C VAL A 174 -2.13 14.79 -3.07
N ILE A 175 -3.17 15.63 -3.18
CA ILE A 175 -4.15 15.85 -2.10
C ILE A 175 -4.83 14.53 -1.73
N PHE A 176 -5.29 13.78 -2.73
CA PHE A 176 -5.91 12.46 -2.52
C PHE A 176 -4.93 11.47 -1.88
N GLY A 177 -3.71 11.39 -2.40
CA GLY A 177 -2.67 10.46 -1.96
C GLY A 177 -2.23 10.71 -0.53
N VAL A 178 -2.02 11.98 -0.16
CA VAL A 178 -1.74 12.38 1.23
C VAL A 178 -2.88 11.93 2.13
N TRP A 179 -4.12 12.28 1.80
CA TRP A 179 -5.28 11.87 2.60
C TRP A 179 -5.40 10.34 2.74
N ASN A 180 -5.11 9.59 1.67
CA ASN A 180 -5.24 8.14 1.66
C ASN A 180 -4.18 7.42 2.52
N ILE A 181 -2.94 7.92 2.55
CA ILE A 181 -1.83 7.28 3.28
C ILE A 181 -1.72 7.73 4.73
N LEU A 182 -2.30 8.90 5.07
CA LEU A 182 -2.25 9.47 6.42
C LEU A 182 -2.69 8.49 7.52
N PRO A 183 -3.83 7.77 7.42
CA PRO A 183 -4.30 6.89 8.49
C PRO A 183 -3.26 5.86 8.91
N PHE A 184 -2.70 5.15 7.93
CA PHE A 184 -1.69 4.12 8.16
C PHE A 184 -0.41 4.72 8.76
N THR A 185 0.05 5.85 8.20
CA THR A 185 1.30 6.50 8.63
C THR A 185 1.20 7.05 10.05
N ILE A 186 0.06 7.63 10.44
CA ILE A 186 -0.18 8.13 11.80
C ILE A 186 -0.10 6.99 12.81
N ILE A 187 -0.75 5.85 12.54
CA ILE A 187 -0.75 4.69 13.45
C ILE A 187 0.66 4.11 13.59
N LEU A 188 1.36 3.98 12.47
CA LEU A 188 2.72 3.46 12.45
C LEU A 188 3.68 4.34 13.27
N LEU A 189 3.55 5.66 13.17
CA LEU A 189 4.38 6.58 13.93
C LEU A 189 3.95 6.66 15.40
N LEU A 190 2.65 6.61 15.67
CA LEU A 190 2.11 6.62 17.02
C LEU A 190 2.53 5.38 17.82
N SER A 191 2.67 4.21 17.19
CA SER A 191 3.13 2.99 17.88
C SER A 191 4.62 3.02 18.24
N GLY A 192 5.40 3.90 17.62
CA GLY A 192 6.82 4.11 17.91
C GLY A 192 7.11 5.27 18.87
N LEU A 193 6.10 6.09 19.22
CA LEU A 193 6.19 7.24 20.14
C LEU A 193 5.66 6.91 21.54
#